data_AF-A0A7R9VE49-F1
#
_entry.id   AF-A0A7R9VE49-F1
#
_cell.length_a   1.000
_cell.length_b   1.000
_cell.length_c   1.000
_cell.angle_alpha   90.00
_cell.angle_beta   90.00
_cell.angle_gamma   90.00
#
_symmetry.space_group_name_H-M   'P 1'
#
loop_
_entity.id
_entity.type
_entity.pdbx_description
1 polymer ?
#
loop_
_entity_poly.entity_id
_entity_poly.type
_entity_poly.pdbx_seq_one_letter_code
_entity_poly.pdbx_strand_id
1 'polypeptide(L)'
;LVLLGAIVAALVAYGAAAGSSSSWSLQHSLRYAESMTTSSLSVQFYVRRRREFDRVFPKYSLARRDVEQQIEGAYLEFLTQRCHHERQHRNRLAARWSTREEAKAMRLHKCDELEALSRTVASQGRPSMHVRPAMVH
;
A
#
# COMPACT_ATOMS: atom_id res chain seq x y z
N LEU A 1 -22.32 -37.54 16.05
CA LEU A 1 -22.81 -36.96 14.77
C LEU A 1 -23.08 -35.45 14.87
N VAL A 2 -23.74 -34.95 15.91
CA VAL A 2 -24.04 -33.50 16.08
C VAL A 2 -22.77 -32.62 16.19
N LEU A 3 -21.73 -33.10 16.88
CA LEU A 3 -20.45 -32.37 17.05
C LEU A 3 -19.65 -32.20 15.74
N LEU A 4 -19.74 -33.16 14.82
CA LEU A 4 -19.07 -33.06 13.51
C LEU A 4 -19.73 -32.00 12.63
N GLY A 5 -21.05 -31.85 12.71
CA GLY A 5 -21.79 -30.81 11.98
C GLY A 5 -21.39 -29.39 12.41
N ALA A 6 -21.17 -29.17 13.72
CA ALA A 6 -20.74 -27.87 14.24
C ALA A 6 -19.30 -27.50 13.81
N ILE A 7 -18.39 -28.47 13.76
CA ILE A 7 -17.01 -28.27 13.31
C ILE A 7 -16.97 -27.94 11.81
N VAL A 8 -17.74 -28.67 11.00
CA VAL A 8 -17.83 -28.39 9.55
C VAL A 8 -18.46 -27.02 9.29
N ALA A 9 -19.51 -26.64 10.03
CA ALA A 9 -20.11 -25.31 9.91
C ALA A 9 -19.13 -24.19 10.32
N ALA A 10 -18.34 -24.39 11.38
CA ALA A 10 -17.32 -23.44 11.81
C ALA A 10 -16.18 -23.30 10.79
N LEU A 11 -15.73 -24.40 10.17
CA LEU A 11 -14.70 -24.39 9.13
C LEU A 11 -15.18 -23.73 7.83
N VAL A 12 -16.45 -23.95 7.43
CA VAL A 12 -17.05 -23.29 6.27
C VAL A 12 -17.25 -21.79 6.52
N ALA A 13 -17.69 -21.40 7.72
CA ALA A 13 -17.81 -19.98 8.10
C ALA A 13 -16.45 -19.27 8.17
N TYR A 14 -15.40 -19.96 8.64
CA TYR A 14 -14.05 -19.41 8.67
C TYR A 14 -13.47 -19.22 7.25
N GLY A 15 -13.73 -20.15 6.33
CA GLY A 15 -13.30 -20.03 4.93
C GLY A 15 -13.95 -18.86 4.16
N ALA A 16 -15.19 -18.50 4.49
CA ALA A 16 -15.91 -17.41 3.83
C ALA A 16 -15.42 -16.01 4.24
N ALA A 17 -14.80 -15.87 5.42
CA ALA A 17 -14.23 -14.60 5.90
C ALA A 17 -12.87 -14.27 5.26
N ALA A 18 -12.19 -15.26 4.65
CA ALA A 18 -10.87 -15.10 4.02
C ALA A 18 -10.92 -14.44 2.62
N GLY A 19 -12.12 -14.09 2.12
CA GLY A 19 -12.34 -13.56 0.78
C GLY A 19 -12.55 -12.04 0.69
N SER A 20 -12.22 -11.25 1.71
CA SER A 20 -12.41 -9.79 1.68
C SER A 20 -11.36 -9.10 0.80
N SER A 21 -11.45 -9.33 -0.51
CA SER A 21 -10.66 -8.57 -1.47
C SER A 21 -10.89 -7.07 -1.27
N SER A 22 -9.82 -6.30 -1.07
CA SER A 22 -9.89 -4.85 -0.86
C SER A 22 -10.69 -4.16 -1.97
N SER A 23 -11.37 -3.06 -1.65
CA SER A 23 -12.12 -2.27 -2.65
C SER A 23 -11.22 -1.49 -3.62
N TRP A 24 -9.91 -1.46 -3.34
CA TRP A 24 -8.87 -0.72 -4.08
C TRP A 24 -7.55 -1.51 -4.17
N SER A 25 -6.64 -1.06 -5.02
CA SER A 25 -5.28 -1.60 -5.22
C SER A 25 -4.30 -0.47 -5.61
N LEU A 26 -3.03 -0.58 -5.23
CA LEU A 26 -1.97 0.32 -5.74
C LEU A 26 -1.47 -0.08 -7.14
N GLN A 27 -1.78 -1.29 -7.58
CA GLN A 27 -1.37 -1.83 -8.88
C GLN A 27 -2.58 -2.01 -9.80
N HIS A 28 -2.41 -1.60 -11.04
CA HIS A 28 -3.37 -1.84 -12.11
C HIS A 28 -3.48 -3.33 -12.40
N SER A 29 -4.70 -3.83 -12.55
CA SER A 29 -4.96 -5.21 -12.96
C SER A 29 -6.33 -5.33 -13.60
N LEU A 30 -6.64 -6.47 -14.23
CA LEU A 30 -7.97 -6.73 -14.80
C LEU A 30 -9.11 -6.58 -13.77
N ARG A 31 -8.83 -6.80 -12.48
CA ARG A 31 -9.80 -6.61 -11.39
C ARG A 31 -9.88 -5.17 -10.90
N TYR A 32 -8.82 -4.37 -11.08
CA TYR A 32 -8.70 -2.99 -10.63
C TYR A 32 -8.24 -2.13 -11.80
N ALA A 33 -9.17 -1.83 -12.71
CA ALA A 33 -8.88 -1.20 -13.99
C ALA A 33 -9.03 0.33 -13.97
N GLU A 34 -9.92 0.86 -13.12
CA GLU A 34 -10.22 2.28 -13.11
C GLU A 34 -9.29 3.02 -12.15
N SER A 35 -8.51 3.97 -12.66
CA SER A 35 -7.58 4.78 -11.87
C SER A 35 -8.30 5.93 -11.15
N MET A 36 -7.88 6.18 -9.92
CA MET A 36 -8.29 7.31 -9.08
C MET A 36 -7.06 7.88 -8.36
N THR A 37 -7.25 9.02 -7.70
CA THR A 37 -6.17 9.73 -7.02
C THR A 37 -6.66 10.20 -5.66
N THR A 38 -5.84 10.04 -4.62
CA THR A 38 -6.20 10.53 -3.27
C THR A 38 -6.16 12.05 -3.21
N SER A 39 -7.01 12.63 -2.37
CA SER A 39 -7.14 14.08 -2.27
C SER A 39 -5.97 14.77 -1.58
N SER A 40 -5.33 14.10 -0.61
CA SER A 40 -4.31 14.73 0.26
C SER A 40 -2.90 14.67 -0.32
N LEU A 41 -2.52 13.52 -0.88
CA LEU A 41 -1.15 13.23 -1.33
C LEU A 41 -1.03 12.98 -2.82
N SER A 42 -2.14 13.11 -3.58
CA SER A 42 -2.18 12.82 -5.01
C SER A 42 -1.67 11.40 -5.37
N VAL A 43 -1.88 10.43 -4.49
CA VAL A 43 -1.45 9.04 -4.71
C VAL A 43 -2.41 8.37 -5.68
N GLN A 44 -1.88 7.83 -6.78
CA GLN A 44 -2.69 7.07 -7.73
C GLN A 44 -3.01 5.67 -7.18
N PHE A 45 -4.27 5.26 -7.29
CA PHE A 45 -4.74 3.93 -6.93
C PHE A 45 -5.79 3.47 -7.93
N TYR A 46 -6.15 2.19 -7.87
CA TYR A 46 -7.04 1.54 -8.81
C TYR A 46 -8.21 0.89 -8.08
N VAL A 47 -9.40 1.02 -8.65
CA VAL A 47 -10.63 0.42 -8.13
C VAL A 47 -11.26 -0.47 -9.19
N ARG A 48 -12.17 -1.35 -8.76
CA ARG A 48 -12.87 -2.25 -9.68
C ARG A 48 -13.78 -1.49 -10.63
N ARG A 49 -14.61 -0.62 -10.05
CA ARG A 49 -15.57 0.25 -10.74
C ARG A 49 -15.68 1.55 -9.97
N ARG A 50 -15.38 2.69 -10.59
CA ARG A 50 -15.41 3.99 -9.90
C ARG A 50 -16.79 4.33 -9.36
N ARG A 51 -17.84 4.05 -10.14
CA ARG A 51 -19.24 4.34 -9.73
C ARG A 51 -19.64 3.59 -8.46
N GLU A 52 -19.16 2.35 -8.30
CA GLU A 52 -19.44 1.56 -7.10
C GLU A 52 -18.61 2.07 -5.91
N PHE A 53 -17.34 2.38 -6.14
CA PHE A 53 -16.45 2.93 -5.12
C PHE A 53 -16.96 4.29 -4.61
N ASP A 54 -17.45 5.17 -5.49
CA ASP A 54 -18.04 6.47 -5.14
C ASP A 54 -19.38 6.32 -4.40
N ARG A 55 -20.15 5.26 -4.66
CA ARG A 55 -21.38 4.95 -3.93
C ARG A 55 -21.10 4.52 -2.49
N VAL A 56 -20.08 3.68 -2.30
CA VAL A 56 -19.71 3.16 -0.96
C VAL A 56 -18.92 4.20 -0.16
N PHE A 57 -18.05 4.95 -0.83
CA PHE A 57 -17.21 5.98 -0.23
C PHE A 57 -17.45 7.32 -0.94
N PRO A 58 -18.55 8.04 -0.64
CA PRO A 58 -18.85 9.31 -1.29
C PRO A 58 -17.74 10.35 -1.10
N LYS A 59 -17.55 11.22 -2.10
CA LYS A 59 -16.60 12.35 -1.97
C LYS A 59 -16.92 13.17 -0.72
N TYR A 60 -15.87 13.66 -0.07
CA TYR A 60 -15.95 14.46 1.17
C TYR A 60 -16.55 13.74 2.39
N SER A 61 -16.88 12.45 2.30
CA SER A 61 -17.30 11.67 3.46
C SER A 61 -16.11 11.30 4.36
N LEU A 62 -16.38 11.06 5.64
CA LEU A 62 -15.38 10.52 6.57
C LEU A 62 -14.89 9.14 6.10
N ALA A 63 -15.79 8.27 5.64
CA ALA A 63 -15.42 6.96 5.12
C ALA A 63 -14.46 7.05 3.92
N ARG A 64 -14.66 8.05 3.05
CA ARG A 64 -13.73 8.33 1.94
C ARG A 64 -12.37 8.79 2.44
N ARG A 65 -12.35 9.69 3.41
CA ARG A 65 -11.10 10.13 4.04
C ARG A 65 -10.37 8.93 4.63
N ASP A 66 -11.04 8.08 5.39
CA ASP A 66 -10.42 6.92 6.04
C ASP A 66 -9.82 5.92 5.03
N VAL A 67 -10.53 5.64 3.93
CA VAL A 67 -9.98 4.74 2.89
C VAL A 67 -8.82 5.38 2.14
N GLU A 68 -8.87 6.67 1.84
CA GLU A 68 -7.74 7.39 1.21
C GLU A 68 -6.53 7.43 2.15
N GLN A 69 -6.74 7.59 3.45
CA GLN A 69 -5.69 7.51 4.46
C GLN A 69 -5.02 6.13 4.49
N GLN A 70 -5.79 5.05 4.37
CA GLN A 70 -5.25 3.70 4.29
C GLN A 70 -4.45 3.47 3.00
N ILE A 71 -4.95 3.98 1.85
CA ILE A 71 -4.26 3.93 0.56
C ILE A 71 -2.92 4.66 0.65
N GLU A 72 -2.91 5.86 1.21
CA GLU A 72 -1.72 6.68 1.41
C GLU A 72 -0.70 6.00 2.33
N GLY A 73 -1.17 5.41 3.43
CA GLY A 73 -0.32 4.63 4.34
C GLY A 73 0.33 3.44 3.66
N ALA A 74 -0.45 2.66 2.89
CA ALA A 74 0.07 1.53 2.12
C ALA A 74 1.08 1.96 1.04
N TYR A 75 0.86 3.13 0.41
CA TYR A 75 1.79 3.67 -0.56
C TYR A 75 3.13 4.08 0.08
N LEU A 76 3.07 4.75 1.23
CA LEU A 76 4.27 5.08 2.01
C LEU A 76 5.06 3.85 2.44
N GLU A 77 4.36 2.80 2.87
CA GLU A 77 5.00 1.52 3.22
C GLU A 77 5.68 0.89 1.99
N PHE A 78 4.99 0.85 0.85
CA PHE A 78 5.56 0.38 -0.40
C PHE A 78 6.83 1.15 -0.79
N LEU A 79 6.81 2.48 -0.72
CA LEU A 79 7.98 3.31 -1.01
C LEU A 79 9.12 3.05 -0.01
N THR A 80 8.80 2.86 1.27
CA THR A 80 9.77 2.53 2.32
C THR A 80 10.48 1.21 2.03
N GLN A 81 9.72 0.17 1.73
CA GLN A 81 10.27 -1.15 1.37
C GLN A 81 11.15 -1.04 0.11
N ARG A 82 10.68 -0.33 -0.93
CA ARG A 82 11.44 -0.15 -2.17
C ARG A 82 12.73 0.65 -1.96
N CYS A 83 12.68 1.75 -1.22
CA CYS A 83 13.88 2.52 -0.87
C CYS A 83 14.90 1.66 -0.11
N HIS A 84 14.44 0.84 0.83
CA HIS A 84 15.32 -0.08 1.54
C HIS A 84 16.00 -1.09 0.60
N HIS A 85 15.24 -1.68 -0.34
CA HIS A 85 15.81 -2.56 -1.37
C HIS A 85 16.82 -1.86 -2.27
N GLU A 86 16.56 -0.63 -2.72
CA GLU A 86 17.51 0.16 -3.51
C GLU A 86 18.80 0.42 -2.74
N ARG A 87 18.72 0.81 -1.46
CA ARG A 87 19.89 0.99 -0.60
C ARG A 87 20.69 -0.30 -0.43
N GLN A 88 20.02 -1.42 -0.20
CA GLN A 88 20.69 -2.72 -0.10
C GLN A 88 21.40 -3.08 -1.41
N HIS A 89 20.76 -2.86 -2.55
CA HIS A 89 21.35 -3.11 -3.85
C HIS A 89 22.60 -2.25 -4.09
N ARG A 90 22.52 -0.95 -3.81
CA ARG A 90 23.67 -0.03 -3.86
C ARG A 90 24.81 -0.51 -2.94
N ASN A 91 24.51 -0.91 -1.71
CA ASN A 91 25.51 -1.39 -0.76
C ASN A 91 26.20 -2.68 -1.25
N ARG A 92 25.45 -3.59 -1.90
CA ARG A 92 26.02 -4.80 -2.51
C ARG A 92 26.98 -4.46 -3.67
N LEU A 93 26.65 -3.46 -4.49
CA LEU A 93 27.55 -2.97 -5.54
C LEU A 93 28.78 -2.29 -4.95
N ALA A 94 28.62 -1.48 -3.91
CA ALA A 94 29.72 -0.77 -3.26
C ALA A 94 30.72 -1.70 -2.57
N ALA A 95 30.28 -2.88 -2.13
CA ALA A 95 31.13 -3.90 -1.51
C ALA A 95 32.12 -4.53 -2.50
N ARG A 96 31.84 -4.47 -3.80
CA ARG A 96 32.74 -4.99 -4.85
C ARG A 96 33.56 -3.84 -5.42
N TRP A 97 34.88 -4.01 -5.47
CA TRP A 97 35.79 -2.98 -5.99
C TRP A 97 35.46 -2.58 -7.43
N SER A 98 35.11 -3.55 -8.29
CA SER A 98 34.81 -3.32 -9.70
C SER A 98 33.53 -2.52 -9.97
N THR A 99 32.53 -2.57 -9.08
CA THR A 99 31.23 -1.90 -9.27
C THR A 99 31.05 -0.70 -8.34
N ARG A 100 32.14 -0.18 -7.75
CA ARG A 100 32.07 0.88 -6.74
C ARG A 100 31.66 2.23 -7.31
N GLU A 101 32.13 2.57 -8.51
CA GLU A 101 31.72 3.81 -9.19
C GLU A 101 30.27 3.73 -9.66
N GLU A 102 29.81 2.56 -10.11
CA GLU A 102 28.40 2.30 -10.41
C GLU A 102 27.51 2.50 -9.18
N ALA A 103 27.93 2.00 -8.01
CA ALA A 103 27.21 2.21 -6.76
C ALA A 103 27.08 3.69 -6.37
N LYS A 104 28.08 4.53 -6.69
CA LYS A 104 28.02 5.98 -6.45
C LYS A 104 27.08 6.68 -7.43
N ALA A 105 27.06 6.23 -8.70
CA ALA A 105 26.21 6.79 -9.75
C ALA A 105 24.73 6.35 -9.64
N MET A 106 24.46 5.28 -8.90
CA MET A 106 23.10 4.75 -8.71
C MET A 106 22.19 5.75 -8.02
N ARG A 107 21.11 6.12 -8.72
CA ARG A 107 20.01 6.92 -8.16
C ARG A 107 19.05 6.04 -7.37
N LEU A 108 18.58 6.56 -6.25
CA LEU A 108 17.63 5.90 -5.35
C LEU A 108 16.25 6.52 -5.53
N HIS A 109 15.65 6.31 -6.70
CA HIS A 109 14.41 6.97 -7.11
C HIS A 109 13.29 6.83 -6.08
N LYS A 110 13.15 5.66 -5.46
CA LYS A 110 12.08 5.41 -4.47
C LYS A 110 12.39 6.05 -3.13
N CYS A 111 13.67 6.21 -2.78
CA CYS A 111 14.07 7.01 -1.63
C CYS A 111 13.79 8.50 -1.85
N ASP A 112 14.11 9.03 -3.03
CA ASP A 112 13.85 10.44 -3.37
C ASP A 112 12.35 10.75 -3.31
N GLU A 113 11.52 9.84 -3.85
CA GLU A 113 10.06 9.94 -3.81
C GLU A 113 9.51 9.87 -2.37
N LEU A 114 10.00 8.94 -1.55
CA LEU A 114 9.62 8.83 -0.14
C LEU A 114 9.98 10.10 0.65
N GLU A 115 11.15 10.68 0.37
CA GLU A 115 11.60 11.91 1.03
C GLU A 115 10.75 13.12 0.62
N ALA A 116 10.38 13.22 -0.65
CA ALA A 116 9.45 14.25 -1.12
C ALA A 116 8.08 14.11 -0.42
N LEU A 117 7.54 12.90 -0.38
CA LEU A 117 6.22 12.64 0.19
C LEU A 117 6.19 12.82 1.71
N SER A 118 7.23 12.38 2.42
CA SER A 118 7.33 12.54 3.88
C SER A 118 7.41 14.01 4.30
N ARG A 119 8.07 14.87 3.50
CA ARG A 119 8.04 16.33 3.69
C ARG A 119 6.63 16.90 3.55
N THR A 120 5.87 16.45 2.55
CA THR A 120 4.47 16.85 2.38
C THR A 120 3.62 16.45 3.59
N VAL A 121 3.74 15.20 4.06
CA VAL A 121 3.01 14.72 5.25
C VAL A 121 3.36 15.54 6.50
N ALA A 122 4.64 15.84 6.71
CA ALA A 122 5.10 16.66 7.83
C ALA A 122 4.52 18.08 7.78
N SER A 123 4.48 18.70 6.60
CA SER A 123 3.91 20.05 6.42
C SER A 123 2.39 20.11 6.67
N GLN A 124 1.67 18.99 6.51
CA GLN A 124 0.24 18.90 6.75
C GLN A 124 -0.10 18.65 8.24
N GLY A 125 0.90 18.57 9.14
CA GLY A 125 0.69 18.34 10.56
C GLY A 125 0.04 16.98 10.88
N ARG A 126 0.06 16.03 9.93
CA ARG A 126 -0.49 14.69 10.16
C ARG A 126 0.47 13.91 11.05
N PRO A 127 -0.01 13.28 12.14
CA PRO A 127 0.85 12.42 12.94
C PRO A 127 1.42 11.34 12.01
N SER A 128 2.72 11.07 12.15
CA SER A 128 3.39 10.00 11.41
C SER A 128 2.57 8.73 11.57
N MET A 129 1.98 8.25 10.48
CA MET A 129 1.26 6.99 10.49
C MET A 129 2.31 5.91 10.72
N HIS A 130 2.48 5.51 11.97
CA HIS A 130 3.04 4.21 12.30
C HIS A 130 2.06 3.17 11.75
N VAL A 131 2.25 2.83 10.47
CA VAL A 131 1.61 1.69 9.85
C VAL A 131 2.12 0.48 10.62
N ARG A 132 1.28 -0.06 11.51
CA ARG A 132 1.54 -1.38 12.07
C ARG A 132 1.56 -2.31 10.87
N PRO A 133 2.67 -3.01 10.57
CA PRO A 133 2.70 -3.91 9.43
C PRO A 133 1.55 -4.88 9.57
N ALA A 134 0.68 -4.95 8.56
CA ALA A 134 -0.30 -6.01 8.48
C ALA A 134 0.51 -7.31 8.46
N MET A 135 0.43 -8.09 9.54
CA MET A 135 1.05 -9.40 9.58
C MET A 135 0.45 -10.20 8.44
N VAL A 136 1.26 -10.41 7.39
CA VAL A 136 0.96 -11.35 6.32
C VAL A 136 1.00 -12.72 6.98
N HIS A 137 -0.18 -13.27 7.29
CA HIS A 137 -0.38 -14.62 7.80
C HIS A 137 -0.55 -15.61 6.64
#